data_AF-X1SZ29-F1
#
_entry.id   AF-X1SZ29-F1
#
_cell.length_a   1.000
_cell.length_b   1.000
_cell.length_c   1.000
_cell.angle_alpha   90.00
_cell.angle_beta   90.00
_cell.angle_gamma   90.00
#
_symmetry.space_group_name_H-M   'P 1'
#
loop_
_entity.id
_entity.type
_entity.pdbx_description
1 polymer ?
#
loop_
_entity_poly.entity_id
_entity_poly.type
_entity_poly.pdbx_seq_one_letter_code
_entity_poly.pdbx_strand_id
1 'polypeptide(L)'
;FNALLKVREGIHPVSGKPIKWNKEPIPWALVEAQNPVDIGSGYYLLPPIRPPPSGRRQPTNLIELPDGDYRKHTNTVRRLIDRAKNVASFRSDYESYS
;
A
#
# COMPACT_ATOMS: atom_id res chain seq x y z
N PHE A 1 18.89 17.53 26.41
CA PHE A 1 19.08 17.18 24.99
C PHE A 1 19.03 18.46 24.19
N ASN A 2 20.15 18.93 23.63
CA ASN A 2 20.20 20.19 22.86
C ASN A 2 20.12 19.88 21.36
N ALA A 3 18.90 19.74 20.82
CA ALA A 3 18.68 19.42 19.42
C ALA A 3 19.27 20.50 18.49
N LEU A 4 19.12 21.77 18.86
CA LEU A 4 19.58 22.91 18.07
C LEU A 4 21.10 22.98 17.91
N LEU A 5 21.86 22.55 18.93
CA LEU A 5 23.32 22.48 18.83
C LEU A 5 23.73 21.49 17.72
N LYS A 6 23.11 20.31 17.70
CA LYS A 6 23.36 19.31 16.66
C LYS A 6 22.98 19.81 15.27
N VAL A 7 21.83 20.49 15.14
CA VAL A 7 21.41 21.09 13.87
C VAL A 7 22.43 22.12 13.38
N ARG A 8 22.97 22.95 14.27
CA ARG A 8 24.02 23.93 13.96
C ARG A 8 25.33 23.27 13.50
N GLU A 9 25.67 22.12 14.07
CA GLU A 9 26.81 21.29 13.66
C GLU A 9 26.53 20.51 12.36
N GLY A 10 25.31 20.60 11.80
CA GLY A 10 24.90 19.88 10.61
C GLY A 10 24.60 18.40 10.85
N ILE A 11 24.29 18.02 12.09
CA ILE A 11 24.02 16.65 12.53
C ILE A 11 22.54 16.50 12.91
N HIS A 12 21.91 15.44 12.40
CA HIS A 12 20.51 15.16 12.71
C HIS A 12 20.35 14.78 14.20
N PRO A 13 19.48 15.47 14.95
CA PRO A 13 19.50 15.41 16.41
C PRO A 13 19.16 14.03 17.00
N VAL A 14 18.35 13.24 16.28
CA VAL A 14 17.89 11.90 16.70
C VAL A 14 18.78 10.78 16.16
N SER A 15 19.20 10.86 14.89
CA SER A 15 19.94 9.76 14.23
C SER A 15 21.46 9.90 14.28
N GLY A 16 21.98 11.09 14.59
CA GLY A 16 23.42 11.37 14.59
C GLY A 16 24.07 11.38 13.21
N LYS A 17 23.30 11.25 12.12
CA LYS A 17 23.80 11.29 10.75
C LYS A 17 23.93 12.75 10.27
N PRO A 18 24.83 13.05 9.32
CA PRO A 18 24.89 14.37 8.69
C PRO A 18 23.53 14.74 8.06
N ILE A 19 23.09 15.98 8.25
CA ILE A 19 21.85 16.51 7.66
C ILE A 19 22.11 16.80 6.19
N LYS A 20 21.30 16.19 5.33
CA LYS A 20 21.22 16.56 3.91
C LYS A 20 20.02 17.49 3.73
N TRP A 21 20.29 18.79 3.58
CA TRP A 21 19.25 19.77 3.29
C TRP A 21 18.68 19.55 1.89
N ASN A 22 17.37 19.33 1.78
CA ASN A 22 16.70 19.41 0.49
C ASN A 22 16.62 20.89 0.08
N LYS A 23 16.93 21.19 -1.17
CA LYS A 23 16.87 22.57 -1.72
C LYS A 23 15.47 22.93 -2.21
N GLU A 24 14.61 21.95 -2.40
CA GLU A 24 13.26 22.16 -2.87
C GLU A 24 12.38 22.75 -1.77
N PRO A 25 11.71 23.88 -2.01
CA PRO A 25 10.75 24.42 -1.06
C PRO A 25 9.56 23.46 -0.96
N ILE A 26 9.21 23.09 0.26
CA ILE A 26 8.03 22.26 0.54
C ILE A 26 6.93 23.19 1.09
N PRO A 27 5.70 23.16 0.53
CA PRO A 27 4.58 23.90 1.08
C PRO A 27 4.36 23.60 2.55
N TRP A 28 4.20 24.65 3.38
CA TRP A 28 4.03 24.52 4.83
C TRP A 28 2.86 23.59 5.22
N ALA A 29 1.74 23.65 4.49
CA ALA A 29 0.58 22.77 4.74
C ALA A 29 0.91 21.27 4.68
N LEU A 30 1.88 20.84 3.85
CA LEU A 30 2.32 19.44 3.78
C LEU A 30 3.21 19.05 4.95
N VAL A 31 3.93 20.01 5.52
CA VAL A 31 4.75 19.83 6.73
C VAL A 31 3.81 19.72 7.94
N GLU A 32 2.87 20.64 8.07
CA GLU A 32 1.88 20.68 9.17
C GLU A 32 1.01 19.41 9.22
N ALA A 33 0.57 18.91 8.07
CA ALA A 33 -0.19 17.66 7.97
C ALA A 33 0.53 16.42 8.54
N GLN A 34 1.86 16.48 8.71
CA GLN A 34 2.66 15.41 9.31
C GLN A 34 2.80 15.53 10.83
N ASN A 35 2.17 16.53 11.47
CA ASN A 35 2.28 16.80 12.91
C ASN A 35 3.75 16.96 13.37
N PRO A 36 4.46 17.98 12.88
CA PRO A 36 5.85 18.22 13.25
C PRO A 36 5.97 18.61 14.73
N VAL A 37 7.09 18.25 15.35
CA VAL A 37 7.44 18.70 16.71
C VAL A 37 8.36 19.91 16.60
N ASP A 38 7.93 21.04 17.17
CA ASP A 38 8.77 22.23 17.26
C ASP A 38 9.98 21.96 18.17
N ILE A 39 11.18 22.24 17.65
CA ILE A 39 12.44 22.14 18.39
C ILE A 39 13.11 23.50 18.61
N GLY A 40 12.43 24.59 18.24
CA GLY A 40 12.84 25.98 18.42
C GLY A 40 13.50 26.60 17.18
N SER A 41 13.60 27.93 17.18
CA SER A 41 14.28 28.72 16.14
C SER A 41 13.81 28.43 14.70
N GLY A 42 12.53 28.06 14.53
CA GLY A 42 11.94 27.73 13.24
C GLY A 42 12.29 26.34 12.70
N TYR A 43 12.98 25.51 13.49
CA TYR A 43 13.25 24.11 13.15
C TYR A 43 12.18 23.20 13.70
N TYR A 44 11.83 22.19 12.90
CA TYR A 44 10.81 21.22 13.22
C TYR A 44 11.35 19.81 13.00
N LEU A 45 11.04 18.90 13.92
CA LEU A 45 11.33 17.49 13.80
C LEU A 45 10.09 16.79 13.22
N LEU A 46 10.24 16.24 12.02
CA LEU A 46 9.22 15.41 11.41
C LEU A 46 9.19 14.02 12.07
N PRO A 47 8.02 13.38 12.18
CA PRO A 47 7.95 12.00 12.62
C PRO A 47 8.72 11.08 11.66
N PRO A 48 9.21 9.93 12.14
CA PRO A 48 9.89 8.97 11.29
C PRO A 48 8.96 8.50 10.16
N ILE A 49 9.51 8.45 8.94
CA ILE A 49 8.80 7.91 7.77
C ILE A 49 8.39 6.48 8.11
N ARG A 50 7.08 6.18 7.95
CA ARG A 50 6.57 4.82 8.17
C ARG A 50 7.39 3.85 7.31
N PRO A 51 7.90 2.74 7.87
CA PRO A 51 8.59 1.75 7.07
C PRO A 51 7.64 1.27 5.97
N PRO A 52 8.17 0.89 4.79
CA PRO A 52 7.33 0.25 3.79
C PRO A 52 6.60 -0.94 4.44
N PRO A 53 5.32 -1.19 4.10
CA PRO A 53 4.57 -2.29 4.68
C PRO A 53 5.39 -3.58 4.58
N SER A 54 5.49 -4.29 5.71
CA SER A 54 6.24 -5.53 5.81
C SER A 54 5.54 -6.61 4.99
N GLY A 55 5.95 -6.76 3.74
CA GLY A 55 5.44 -7.77 2.83
C GLY A 55 5.34 -7.23 1.42
N ARG A 56 5.88 -7.98 0.46
CA ARG A 56 5.41 -7.83 -0.92
C ARG A 56 3.91 -8.11 -0.89
N ARG A 57 3.08 -7.19 -1.38
CA ARG A 57 1.81 -7.60 -1.98
C ARG A 57 2.20 -8.49 -3.16
N GLN A 58 2.33 -9.79 -2.90
CA GLN A 58 2.36 -10.78 -3.95
C GLN A 58 0.89 -10.95 -4.34
N PRO A 59 0.41 -10.37 -5.46
CA PRO A 59 -0.77 -10.97 -6.06
C PRO A 59 -0.41 -12.44 -6.27
N THR A 60 -1.23 -13.37 -5.77
CA THR A 60 -1.06 -14.79 -6.05
C THR A 60 -0.91 -14.92 -7.56
N ASN A 61 0.28 -15.35 -8.01
CA ASN A 61 0.50 -15.52 -9.45
C ASN A 61 -0.59 -16.46 -9.94
N LEU A 62 -1.21 -16.16 -11.09
CA LEU A 62 -2.28 -16.98 -11.64
C LEU A 62 -1.86 -18.45 -11.82
N ILE A 63 -0.56 -18.72 -11.90
CA ILE A 63 0.03 -20.07 -12.02
C ILE A 63 -0.05 -20.85 -10.70
N GLU A 64 0.04 -20.18 -9.55
CA GLU A 64 0.04 -20.79 -8.21
C GLU A 64 -1.37 -21.13 -7.71
N LEU A 65 -2.41 -20.67 -8.39
CA LEU A 65 -3.79 -21.00 -8.05
C LEU A 65 -4.08 -22.48 -8.39
N PRO A 66 -5.07 -23.11 -7.75
CA PRO A 66 -5.59 -24.40 -8.19
C PRO A 66 -6.12 -24.31 -9.63
N ASP A 67 -6.01 -25.38 -10.42
CA ASP A 67 -6.40 -25.36 -11.84
C ASP A 67 -7.88 -25.05 -12.09
N GLY A 68 -8.74 -25.30 -11.08
CA GLY A 68 -10.15 -24.93 -11.11
C GLY A 68 -10.47 -23.51 -10.64
N ASP A 69 -9.48 -22.68 -10.30
CA ASP A 69 -9.74 -21.31 -9.85
C ASP A 69 -10.25 -20.45 -11.03
N TYR A 70 -11.45 -19.90 -10.85
CA TYR A 70 -12.13 -19.06 -11.84
C TYR A 70 -11.31 -17.82 -12.25
N ARG A 71 -10.34 -17.39 -11.43
CA ARG A 71 -9.41 -16.29 -11.75
C ARG A 71 -8.43 -16.65 -12.86
N LYS A 72 -8.14 -17.94 -13.08
CA LYS A 72 -7.31 -18.42 -14.21
C LYS A 72 -8.04 -18.33 -15.55
N HIS A 73 -9.36 -18.18 -15.56
CA HIS A 73 -10.16 -18.19 -16.78
C HIS A 73 -10.30 -16.79 -17.40
N THR A 74 -10.19 -16.72 -18.72
CA THR A 74 -10.55 -15.50 -19.46
C THR A 74 -12.03 -15.19 -19.29
N ASN A 75 -12.42 -13.91 -19.44
CA ASN A 75 -13.81 -13.48 -19.30
C ASN A 75 -14.78 -14.27 -20.20
N THR A 76 -14.33 -14.67 -21.39
CA THR A 76 -15.09 -15.50 -22.33
C THR A 76 -15.37 -16.90 -21.75
N VAL A 77 -14.33 -17.55 -21.22
CA VAL A 77 -14.46 -18.89 -20.60
C VAL A 77 -15.39 -18.84 -19.40
N ARG A 78 -15.29 -17.79 -18.56
CA ARG A 78 -16.20 -17.60 -17.42
C ARG A 78 -17.67 -17.51 -17.85
N ARG A 79 -17.97 -16.69 -18.85
CA ARG A 79 -19.34 -16.55 -19.40
C ARG A 79 -19.88 -17.87 -19.96
N LEU A 80 -19.03 -18.67 -20.60
CA LEU A 80 -19.44 -19.98 -21.13
C LEU A 80 -19.75 -20.98 -20.02
N ILE A 81 -18.91 -21.02 -18.98
CA ILE A 81 -19.14 -21.86 -17.79
C ILE A 81 -20.45 -21.46 -17.08
N ASP A 82 -20.67 -20.17 -16.88
CA ASP A 82 -21.89 -19.66 -16.24
C ASP A 82 -23.14 -20.00 -17.07
N ARG A 83 -23.05 -19.87 -18.40
CA ARG A 83 -24.13 -20.27 -19.32
C ARG A 83 -24.41 -21.77 -19.25
N ALA A 84 -23.38 -22.61 -19.24
CA ALA A 84 -23.53 -24.05 -19.14
C ALA A 84 -24.17 -24.47 -17.79
N LYS A 85 -23.77 -23.84 -16.69
CA LYS A 85 -24.39 -24.05 -15.36
C LYS A 85 -25.87 -23.67 -15.35
N ASN A 86 -26.24 -22.56 -15.99
CA ASN A 86 -27.64 -22.15 -16.11
C ASN A 86 -28.49 -23.14 -16.92
N VAL A 87 -27.93 -23.70 -17.99
CA VAL A 87 -28.63 -24.73 -18.79
C VAL A 87 -28.78 -26.05 -18.00
N ALA A 88 -27.73 -26.46 -17.28
CA ALA A 88 -27.76 -27.68 -16.47
C ALA A 88 -28.74 -27.58 -15.30
N SER A 89 -28.76 -26.44 -14.59
CA SER A 89 -29.74 -26.19 -13.52
C SER A 89 -31.17 -26.20 -14.03
N PHE A 90 -31.46 -25.49 -15.13
CA PHE A 90 -32.78 -25.50 -15.74
C PHE A 90 -33.27 -26.92 -16.11
N ARG A 91 -32.38 -27.78 -16.62
CA ARG A 91 -32.71 -29.18 -16.94
C ARG A 91 -32.90 -30.03 -15.69
N SER A 92 -32.04 -29.88 -14.68
CA SER A 92 -32.17 -30.57 -13.39
C SER A 92 -33.48 -30.22 -12.70
N ASP A 93 -33.88 -28.94 -12.73
CA ASP A 93 -35.15 -28.49 -12.16
C ASP A 93 -36.31 -29.16 -12.90
N TYR A 94 -36.28 -29.22 -14.23
CA TYR A 94 -37.31 -29.89 -15.04
C TYR A 94 -37.42 -31.40 -14.75
N GLU A 95 -36.29 -32.10 -14.63
CA GLU A 95 -36.25 -33.53 -14.27
C GLU A 95 -36.73 -33.77 -12.83
N SER A 96 -36.54 -32.82 -11.91
CA SER A 96 -37.04 -32.91 -10.53
C SER A 96 -38.57 -32.79 -10.41
N TYR A 97 -39.27 -32.35 -11.47
CA TYR A 97 -40.73 -32.24 -11.51
C TYR A 97 -41.42 -33.37 -12.31
N SER A 98 -40.66 -34.33 -12.85
CA SER A 98 -41.19 -35.59 -13.43
C SER A 98 -41.18 -36.72 -12.41
#